data_AF-A0A9D1XNH1-F1
#
_entry.id   AF-A0A9D1XNH1-F1
#
_cell.length_a   1.000
_cell.length_b   1.000
_cell.length_c   1.000
_cell.angle_alpha   90.00
_cell.angle_beta   90.00
_cell.angle_gamma   90.00
#
_symmetry.space_group_name_H-M   'P 1'
#
loop_
_entity.id
_entity.type
_entity.pdbx_description
1 polymer ?
#
loop_
_entity_poly.entity_id
_entity_poly.type
_entity_poly.pdbx_seq_one_letter_code
_entity_poly.pdbx_strand_id
1 'polypeptide(L)'
;ITFKHQNSKSEYSSASSELPLYPIALMGSTLDSEEVSTIDGTTNHILKFTGDKNFTVIETPVAASDEIVVETIEGEAIDLVDGVAFYNEGELTMMKSGILCKVYSQDLNKDEMVNVISSMQTSSLK
;
A
#
# COMPACT_ATOMS: atom_id res chain seq x y z
N ILE A 1 35.37 26.06 -5.45
CA ILE A 1 34.06 25.66 -6.01
C ILE A 1 33.15 25.42 -4.82
N THR A 2 32.21 26.32 -4.56
CA THR A 2 31.26 26.20 -3.45
C THR A 2 29.98 25.60 -4.01
N PHE A 3 29.64 24.38 -3.63
CA PHE A 3 28.36 23.76 -3.96
C PHE A 3 27.30 24.40 -3.07
N LYS A 4 26.44 25.24 -3.66
CA LYS A 4 25.25 25.72 -2.98
C LYS A 4 24.28 24.55 -2.85
N HIS A 5 23.88 24.25 -1.61
CA HIS A 5 22.78 23.35 -1.32
C HIS A 5 21.51 24.01 -1.88
N GLN A 6 21.08 23.59 -3.07
CA GLN A 6 19.78 23.96 -3.57
C GLN A 6 18.78 23.10 -2.81
N ASN A 7 18.07 23.73 -1.89
CA ASN A 7 16.92 23.13 -1.22
C ASN A 7 15.82 22.94 -2.28
N SER A 8 15.89 21.85 -3.04
CA SER A 8 14.77 21.42 -3.87
C SER A 8 13.74 20.84 -2.92
N LYS A 9 12.86 21.69 -2.42
CA LYS A 9 11.55 21.26 -1.94
C LYS A 9 10.88 20.63 -3.16
N SER A 10 11.04 19.34 -3.31
CA SER A 10 10.53 18.61 -4.46
C SER A 10 9.01 18.69 -4.41
N GLU A 11 8.41 19.10 -5.52
CA GLU A 11 6.96 19.09 -5.75
C GLU A 11 6.44 17.65 -5.93
N TYR A 12 6.98 16.69 -5.17
CA TYR A 12 6.31 15.41 -5.00
C TYR A 12 5.19 15.65 -3.99
N SER A 13 3.94 15.52 -4.46
CA SER A 13 2.82 15.28 -3.57
C SER A 13 3.26 14.20 -2.59
N SER A 14 3.23 14.46 -1.28
CA SER A 14 3.58 13.44 -0.30
C SER A 14 2.70 12.22 -0.59
N ALA A 15 3.26 11.01 -0.63
CA ALA A 15 2.50 9.81 -0.99
C ALA A 15 1.21 9.66 -0.15
N SER A 16 1.21 10.18 1.08
CA SER A 16 0.05 10.31 1.97
C SER A 16 -1.12 11.16 1.43
N SER A 17 -0.87 12.11 0.53
CA SER A 17 -1.91 13.00 -0.01
C SER A 17 -2.85 12.34 -1.02
N GLU A 18 -2.45 11.16 -1.50
CA GLU A 18 -3.21 10.33 -2.44
C GLU A 18 -3.98 9.20 -1.73
N LEU A 19 -3.85 9.09 -0.41
CA LEU A 19 -4.51 8.07 0.40
C LEU A 19 -5.94 8.46 0.82
N PRO A 20 -6.81 7.46 1.03
CA PRO A 20 -6.57 6.04 0.77
C PRO A 20 -6.65 5.69 -0.73
N LEU A 21 -5.93 4.64 -1.13
CA LEU A 21 -6.16 4.01 -2.43
C LEU A 21 -7.27 2.96 -2.27
N TYR A 22 -8.02 2.73 -3.35
CA TYR A 22 -9.07 1.72 -3.41
C TYR A 22 -8.77 0.72 -4.54
N PRO A 23 -8.95 -0.59 -4.30
CA PRO A 23 -8.84 -1.59 -5.34
C PRO A 23 -10.04 -1.53 -6.29
N ILE A 24 -9.81 -1.75 -7.58
CA ILE A 24 -10.88 -2.01 -8.57
C ILE A 24 -11.31 -3.47 -8.52
N ALA A 25 -10.35 -4.37 -8.31
CA ALA A 25 -10.58 -5.80 -8.27
C ALA A 25 -11.16 -6.20 -6.89
N LEU A 26 -12.48 -6.11 -6.73
CA LEU A 26 -13.14 -6.33 -5.44
C LEU A 26 -13.46 -7.79 -5.11
N MET A 27 -13.29 -8.72 -6.06
CA MET A 27 -13.46 -10.17 -5.84
C MET A 27 -14.81 -10.56 -5.20
N GLY A 28 -15.90 -9.88 -5.59
CA GLY A 28 -17.24 -10.13 -5.06
C GLY A 28 -17.52 -9.49 -3.70
N SER A 29 -16.61 -8.64 -3.20
CA SER A 29 -16.76 -7.92 -1.94
C SER A 29 -17.03 -6.43 -2.16
N THR A 30 -17.40 -5.76 -1.08
CA THR A 30 -17.59 -4.30 -1.02
C THR A 30 -16.91 -3.74 0.21
N LEU A 31 -16.57 -2.45 0.20
CA LEU A 31 -15.99 -1.78 1.35
C LEU A 31 -16.99 -1.81 2.53
N ASP A 32 -16.58 -2.46 3.62
CA ASP A 32 -17.32 -2.57 4.88
C ASP A 32 -17.01 -1.38 5.78
N SER A 33 -15.72 -1.07 5.93
CA SER A 33 -15.25 0.00 6.79
C SER A 33 -13.91 0.56 6.32
N GLU A 34 -13.72 1.84 6.59
CA GLU A 34 -12.45 2.54 6.47
C GLU A 34 -12.08 3.13 7.84
N GLU A 35 -10.85 2.89 8.27
CA GLU A 35 -10.32 3.40 9.53
C GLU A 35 -8.95 4.03 9.29
N VAL A 36 -8.70 5.17 9.94
CA VAL A 36 -7.39 5.80 10.00
C VAL A 36 -6.82 5.58 11.39
N SER A 37 -5.69 4.89 11.47
CA SER A 37 -5.05 4.54 12.75
C SER A 37 -3.61 5.03 12.78
N THR A 38 -3.20 5.61 13.92
CA THR A 38 -1.81 6.02 14.12
C THR A 38 -1.11 5.06 15.06
N ILE A 39 -0.08 4.39 14.56
CA ILE A 39 0.73 3.44 15.31
C ILE A 39 2.17 3.97 15.28
N ASP A 40 2.76 4.18 16.46
CA ASP A 40 4.13 4.69 16.62
C ASP A 40 4.43 5.96 15.80
N GLY A 41 3.43 6.86 15.70
CA GLY A 41 3.54 8.12 14.95
C GLY A 41 3.34 7.98 13.44
N THR A 42 3.12 6.77 12.93
CA THR A 42 2.82 6.51 11.52
C THR A 42 1.32 6.34 11.32
N THR A 43 0.73 7.18 10.48
CA THR A 43 -0.69 7.12 10.12
C THR A 43 -0.91 6.07 9.03
N ASN A 44 -1.74 5.07 9.33
CA ASN A 44 -2.14 3.99 8.43
C ASN A 44 -3.60 4.17 8.02
N HIS A 45 -3.93 3.82 6.79
CA HIS A 45 -5.30 3.65 6.33
C HIS A 45 -5.62 2.16 6.26
N ILE A 46 -6.73 1.76 6.88
CA ILE A 46 -7.19 0.37 6.96
C ILE A 46 -8.53 0.29 6.26
N LEU A 47 -8.57 -0.44 5.15
CA LEU A 47 -9.78 -0.67 4.36
C LEU A 47 -10.19 -2.13 4.50
N LYS A 48 -11.38 -2.39 5.02
CA LYS A 48 -11.92 -3.73 5.18
C LYS A 48 -13.00 -3.99 4.15
N PHE A 49 -12.89 -5.10 3.43
CA PHE A 49 -13.84 -5.51 2.41
C PHE A 49 -14.52 -6.82 2.84
N THR A 50 -15.84 -6.85 2.75
CA THR A 50 -16.66 -8.02 3.09
C THR A 50 -17.63 -8.36 1.95
N GLY A 51 -18.01 -9.64 1.85
CA GLY A 51 -18.86 -10.15 0.79
C GLY A 51 -18.53 -11.61 0.48
N ASP A 52 -18.37 -11.94 -0.79
CA ASP A 52 -18.02 -13.29 -1.23
C ASP A 52 -16.63 -13.72 -0.72
N LYS A 53 -15.66 -12.78 -0.69
CA LYS A 53 -14.30 -13.03 -0.22
C LYS A 53 -13.78 -11.87 0.62
N ASN A 54 -13.56 -12.09 1.91
CA ASN A 54 -13.16 -11.02 2.80
C ASN A 54 -11.66 -10.74 2.66
N PHE A 55 -11.29 -9.47 2.66
CA PHE A 55 -9.90 -9.05 2.70
C PHE A 55 -9.76 -7.68 3.33
N THR A 56 -8.56 -7.39 3.82
CA THR A 56 -8.20 -6.10 4.40
C THR A 56 -7.01 -5.54 3.65
N VAL A 57 -7.05 -4.26 3.32
CA VAL A 57 -5.92 -3.51 2.81
C VAL A 57 -5.41 -2.58 3.90
N ILE A 58 -4.10 -2.59 4.13
CA ILE A 58 -3.41 -1.64 5.01
C ILE A 58 -2.44 -0.83 4.17
N GLU A 59 -2.52 0.49 4.30
CA GLU A 59 -1.70 1.44 3.57
C GLU A 59 -0.87 2.26 4.54
N THR A 60 0.44 2.09 4.48
CA THR A 60 1.40 2.79 5.33
C THR A 60 2.24 3.71 4.46
N PRO A 61 1.97 5.02 4.42
CA PRO A 61 2.86 5.97 3.75
C PRO A 61 4.22 5.98 4.43
N VAL A 62 5.27 5.77 3.65
CA VAL A 62 6.65 5.78 4.13
C VAL A 62 7.19 7.21 4.03
N ALA A 63 7.49 7.80 5.18
CA ALA A 63 8.08 9.13 5.23
C ALA A 63 9.52 9.08 4.73
N ALA A 64 9.92 10.11 3.97
CA ALA A 64 11.33 10.31 3.66
C ALA A 64 12.06 10.70 4.95
N SER A 65 13.04 9.88 5.36
CA SER A 65 13.94 10.15 6.48
C SER A 65 15.38 10.26 6.01
N ASP A 66 16.19 11.06 6.72
CA ASP A 66 17.64 11.12 6.50
C ASP A 66 18.35 9.82 6.96
N GLU A 67 17.67 9.01 7.77
CA GLU A 67 18.12 7.70 8.21
C GLU A 67 17.63 6.61 7.26
N ILE A 68 18.52 5.68 6.89
CA ILE A 68 18.18 4.49 6.10
C ILE A 68 17.49 3.48 7.02
N VAL A 69 16.22 3.20 6.76
CA VAL A 69 15.46 2.13 7.40
C VAL A 69 15.51 0.89 6.51
N VAL A 70 15.93 -0.24 7.08
CA VAL A 70 15.96 -1.54 6.39
C VAL A 70 14.92 -2.45 7.02
N GLU A 71 13.96 -2.89 6.23
CA GLU A 71 12.97 -3.90 6.64
C GLU A 71 13.19 -5.19 5.84
N THR A 72 13.17 -6.31 6.54
CA THR A 72 13.20 -7.64 5.93
C THR A 72 11.77 -8.10 5.70
N ILE A 73 11.41 -8.35 4.44
CA ILE A 73 10.12 -8.94 4.08
C ILE A 73 10.38 -10.39 3.67
N GLU A 74 9.77 -11.31 4.41
CA GLU A 74 9.79 -12.73 4.08
C GLU A 74 8.68 -13.06 3.09
N GLY A 75 8.92 -14.04 2.22
CA GLY A 75 7.92 -14.54 1.28
C GLY A 75 8.46 -14.82 -0.12
N GLU A 76 7.56 -15.28 -0.97
CA GLU A 76 7.80 -15.48 -2.39
C GLU A 76 7.73 -14.13 -3.11
N ALA A 77 8.81 -13.77 -3.83
CA ALA A 77 8.82 -12.58 -4.67
C ALA A 77 8.03 -12.83 -5.97
N ILE A 78 7.15 -11.89 -6.30
CA ILE A 78 6.29 -11.89 -7.48
C ILE A 78 6.63 -10.64 -8.29
N ASP A 79 7.03 -10.86 -9.54
CA ASP A 79 7.33 -9.79 -10.49
C ASP A 79 6.02 -9.24 -11.09
N LEU A 80 5.80 -7.94 -10.95
CA LEU A 80 4.63 -7.22 -11.44
C LEU A 80 5.06 -6.08 -12.36
N VAL A 81 4.16 -5.60 -13.21
CA VAL A 81 4.44 -4.47 -14.09
C VAL A 81 4.86 -3.21 -13.30
N ASP A 82 4.26 -3.01 -12.13
CA ASP A 82 4.44 -1.82 -11.31
C ASP A 82 5.45 -2.03 -10.16
N GLY A 83 6.17 -3.16 -10.12
CA GLY A 83 7.19 -3.43 -9.11
C GLY A 83 7.26 -4.89 -8.66
N VAL A 84 7.75 -5.12 -7.45
CA VAL A 84 7.86 -6.46 -6.85
C VAL A 84 6.95 -6.55 -5.64
N ALA A 85 6.12 -7.60 -5.60
CA ALA A 85 5.33 -7.94 -4.43
C ALA A 85 5.92 -9.17 -3.73
N PHE A 86 5.65 -9.30 -2.44
CA PHE A 86 6.09 -10.42 -1.62
C PHE A 86 4.87 -11.08 -1.00
N TYR A 87 4.69 -12.38 -1.28
CA TYR A 87 3.58 -13.17 -0.75
C TYR A 87 4.05 -14.09 0.37
N ASN A 88 3.36 -14.06 1.50
CA ASN A 88 3.57 -14.96 2.62
C ASN A 88 2.24 -15.29 3.33
N GLU A 89 1.81 -16.55 3.29
CA GLU A 89 0.67 -17.09 4.06
C GLU A 89 -0.57 -16.17 4.18
N GLY A 90 -1.12 -15.68 3.06
CA GLY A 90 -2.31 -14.83 3.06
C GLY A 90 -2.04 -13.34 3.33
N GLU A 91 -0.76 -12.93 3.38
CA GLU A 91 -0.29 -11.56 3.28
C GLU A 91 0.39 -11.35 1.90
N LEU A 92 0.06 -10.24 1.23
CA LEU A 92 0.77 -9.76 0.05
C LEU A 92 1.21 -8.32 0.29
N THR A 93 2.52 -8.07 0.22
CA THR A 93 3.12 -6.77 0.51
C THR A 93 3.80 -6.19 -0.72
N MET A 94 3.58 -4.91 -1.02
CA MET A 94 4.21 -4.20 -2.14
C MET A 94 4.45 -2.73 -1.79
N MET A 95 5.59 -2.19 -2.23
CA MET A 95 5.86 -0.75 -2.19
C MET A 95 5.32 -0.10 -3.47
N LYS A 96 4.34 0.80 -3.35
CA LYS A 96 3.75 1.53 -4.47
C LYS A 96 3.87 3.03 -4.24
N SER A 97 4.69 3.72 -5.05
CA SER A 97 4.84 5.19 -5.01
C SER A 97 5.10 5.78 -3.61
N GLY A 98 5.86 5.07 -2.75
CA GLY A 98 6.14 5.52 -1.38
C GLY A 98 5.08 5.13 -0.34
N ILE A 99 4.14 4.26 -0.71
CA ILE A 99 3.16 3.64 0.20
C ILE A 99 3.48 2.15 0.28
N LEU A 100 3.68 1.64 1.49
CA LEU A 100 3.72 0.21 1.73
C LEU A 100 2.27 -0.30 1.81
N CYS A 101 1.84 -0.98 0.76
CA CYS A 101 0.52 -1.59 0.68
C CYS A 101 0.62 -3.05 1.12
N LYS A 102 -0.28 -3.46 2.02
CA LYS A 102 -0.44 -4.85 2.44
C LYS A 102 -1.88 -5.31 2.23
N VAL A 103 -2.05 -6.45 1.59
CA VAL A 103 -3.34 -7.14 1.47
C VAL A 103 -3.30 -8.36 2.38
N TYR A 104 -4.30 -8.49 3.25
CA TYR A 104 -4.50 -9.63 4.13
C TYR A 104 -5.80 -10.34 3.77
N SER A 105 -5.75 -11.66 3.58
CA SER A 105 -6.95 -12.46 3.36
C SER A 105 -6.72 -13.94 3.65
N GLN A 106 -7.80 -14.61 4.08
CA GLN A 106 -7.87 -16.07 4.13
C GLN A 106 -8.81 -16.65 3.04
N ASP A 107 -9.54 -15.78 2.34
CA ASP A 107 -10.52 -16.15 1.32
C ASP A 107 -9.97 -15.96 -0.11
N LEU A 108 -9.08 -14.96 -0.28
CA LEU A 108 -8.37 -14.71 -1.52
C LEU A 108 -7.21 -15.69 -1.68
N ASN A 109 -7.07 -16.25 -2.88
CA ASN A 109 -5.83 -16.92 -3.27
C ASN A 109 -4.79 -15.88 -3.71
N LYS A 110 -3.55 -16.34 -3.91
CA LYS A 110 -2.41 -15.49 -4.29
C LYS A 110 -2.68 -14.62 -5.52
N ASP A 111 -3.21 -15.19 -6.59
CA ASP A 111 -3.47 -14.45 -7.84
C ASP A 111 -4.56 -13.39 -7.64
N GLU A 112 -5.57 -13.68 -6.83
CA GLU A 112 -6.61 -12.71 -6.47
C GLU A 112 -6.03 -11.56 -5.63
N MET A 113 -5.12 -11.84 -4.69
CA MET A 113 -4.43 -10.79 -3.93
C MET A 113 -3.55 -9.91 -4.83
N VAL A 114 -2.87 -10.52 -5.82
CA VAL A 114 -2.10 -9.79 -6.84
C VAL A 114 -3.01 -8.87 -7.65
N ASN A 115 -4.20 -9.34 -8.04
CA ASN A 115 -5.18 -8.52 -8.75
C ASN A 115 -5.66 -7.35 -7.88
N VAL A 116 -5.95 -7.58 -6.59
CA VAL A 116 -6.33 -6.52 -5.64
C VAL A 116 -5.25 -5.44 -5.58
N ILE A 117 -4.01 -5.80 -5.22
CA ILE A 117 -2.93 -4.83 -4.98
C ILE A 117 -2.50 -4.08 -6.24
N SER A 118 -2.51 -4.75 -7.40
CA SER A 118 -2.17 -4.14 -8.69
C SER A 118 -3.25 -3.15 -9.14
N SER A 119 -4.49 -3.34 -8.70
CA SER A 119 -5.65 -2.51 -9.08
C SER A 119 -5.88 -1.29 -8.18
N MET A 120 -5.04 -1.08 -7.17
CA MET A 120 -5.17 0.03 -6.22
C MET A 120 -5.01 1.38 -6.94
N GLN A 121 -5.99 2.27 -6.78
CA GLN A 121 -5.99 3.61 -7.38
C GLN A 121 -6.56 4.66 -6.44
N THR A 122 -6.22 5.92 -6.66
CA THR A 122 -6.83 7.04 -5.93
C THR A 122 -8.32 7.13 -6.25
N SER A 123 -9.15 7.52 -5.27
CA SER A 123 -10.55 7.80 -5.56
C SER A 123 -10.64 9.06 -6.44
N SER A 124 -11.39 8.96 -7.55
CA SER A 124 -11.72 10.14 -8.38
C SER A 124 -12.86 10.98 -7.78
N LEU A 125 -13.34 10.62 -6.58
CA LEU A 125 -14.44 11.28 -5.90
C LEU A 125 -13.85 12.30 -4.89
N LYS A 126 -13.61 13.51 -5.36
CA LYS A 126 -13.55 14.72 -4.51
C LYS A 126 -14.91 15.39 -4.49
#